data_AF-A0A846G292-F1
#
_entry.id   AF-A0A846G292-F1
#
_cell.length_a   1.000
_cell.length_b   1.000
_cell.length_c   1.000
_cell.angle_alpha   90.00
_cell.angle_beta   90.00
_cell.angle_gamma   90.00
#
_symmetry.space_group_name_H-M   'P 1'
#
loop_
_entity.id
_entity.type
_entity.pdbx_description
1 polymer ?
#
loop_
_entity_poly.entity_id
_entity_poly.type
_entity_poly.pdbx_seq_one_letter_code
_entity_poly.pdbx_strand_id
1 'polypeptide(L)' 'MSYSQFTIEQIKSYFGISLSEKNGIFAKISESQYSLFLSETLDYNIPLALAINSEKSRSE' A
#
# COMPACT_ATOMS: atom_id res chain seq x y z
N MET A 1 22.11 5.63 3.72
CA MET A 1 21.32 4.42 4.01
C MET A 1 20.86 3.84 2.69
N SER A 2 21.11 2.54 2.45
CA SER A 2 20.45 1.87 1.32
C SER A 2 18.94 1.96 1.52
N TYR A 3 18.17 2.18 0.46
CA TYR A 3 16.71 2.30 0.52
C TYR A 3 16.01 1.07 1.15
N SER A 4 16.71 -0.06 1.26
CA SER A 4 16.21 -1.34 1.79
C SER A 4 16.51 -1.58 3.28
N GLN A 5 17.22 -0.68 3.96
CA GLN A 5 17.77 -0.93 5.30
C GLN A 5 17.04 -0.27 6.46
N PHE A 6 15.90 0.38 6.23
CA PHE A 6 15.15 1.05 7.29
C PHE A 6 13.70 0.59 7.35
N THR A 7 13.14 0.57 8.57
CA THR A 7 11.70 0.46 8.78
C THR A 7 11.11 1.83 9.13
N ILE A 8 9.80 1.95 8.95
CA ILE A 8 9.05 3.17 9.31
C ILE A 8 9.21 3.46 10.82
N GLU A 9 9.23 2.43 11.68
CA GLU A 9 9.46 2.58 13.12
C GLU A 9 10.84 3.16 13.43
N GLN A 10 11.88 2.71 12.74
CA GLN A 10 13.24 3.20 12.94
C GLN A 10 13.35 4.70 12.61
N ILE A 11 12.68 5.14 11.54
CA ILE A 11 12.65 6.55 11.16
C ILE A 11 11.88 7.40 12.20
N LYS A 12 10.72 6.93 12.67
CA LYS A 12 9.96 7.63 13.74
C LYS A 12 10.83 7.85 14.97
N SER A 13 11.57 6.82 15.39
CA SER A 13 12.45 6.89 16.57
C SER A 13 13.69 7.77 16.33
N TYR A 14 14.33 7.66 15.17
CA TYR A 14 15.58 8.36 14.89
C TYR A 14 15.38 9.87 14.72
N PHE A 15 14.28 10.26 14.08
CA PHE A 15 13.97 11.67 13.81
C PHE A 15 13.01 12.28 14.83
N GLY A 16 12.49 11.49 15.78
CA GLY A 16 11.53 11.97 16.78
C GLY A 16 10.22 12.46 16.17
N ILE A 17 9.83 11.92 15.02
CA ILE A 17 8.64 12.35 14.27
C ILE A 17 7.47 11.41 14.50
N SER A 18 6.27 11.98 14.58
CA SER A 18 5.02 11.23 14.55
C SER A 18 4.52 11.10 13.11
N LEU A 19 3.99 9.92 12.79
CA LEU A 19 3.27 9.71 11.54
C LEU A 19 1.81 10.09 11.76
N SER A 20 1.32 11.05 10.99
CA SER A 20 -0.11 11.36 10.97
C SER A 20 -0.72 10.72 9.72
N GLU A 21 -1.48 9.66 9.94
CA GLU A 21 -2.14 8.87 8.88
C GLU A 21 -3.34 9.59 8.27
N LYS A 22 -3.92 10.56 9.00
CA LYS A 22 -5.12 11.30 8.58
C LYS A 22 -4.82 12.78 8.46
N ASN A 23 -4.13 13.13 7.38
CA ASN A 23 -3.86 14.52 7.00
C ASN A 23 -4.59 14.89 5.70
N GLY A 24 -5.08 16.13 5.60
CA GLY A 24 -5.69 16.67 4.36
C GLY A 24 -7.22 16.70 4.37
N ILE A 25 -7.80 17.04 3.22
CA ILE A 25 -9.24 17.32 3.04
C ILE A 25 -10.12 16.12 3.45
N PHE A 26 -9.59 14.90 3.32
CA PHE A 26 -10.29 13.65 3.63
C PHE A 26 -10.05 13.13 5.06
N ALA A 27 -9.28 13.82 5.90
CA ALA A 27 -8.92 13.36 7.25
C ALA A 27 -10.12 13.08 8.17
N LYS A 28 -11.25 13.74 7.90
CA LYS A 28 -12.50 13.64 8.68
C LYS A 28 -13.58 12.81 7.98
N ILE A 29 -13.31 12.26 6.80
CA ILE A 29 -14.29 11.48 6.05
C ILE A 29 -14.21 10.04 6.54
N SER A 30 -15.36 9.49 6.94
CA SER A 30 -15.48 8.10 7.32
C SER A 30 -15.19 7.20 6.13
N GLU A 31 -14.52 6.07 6.37
CA GLU A 31 -14.29 5.06 5.35
C GLU A 31 -15.63 4.56 4.80
N SER A 32 -15.78 4.63 3.48
CA SER A 32 -16.92 4.03 2.78
C SER A 32 -16.56 2.62 2.39
N GLN A 33 -17.51 1.69 2.55
CA GLN A 33 -17.37 0.38 1.96
C GLN A 33 -17.39 0.50 0.44
N TYR A 34 -16.55 -0.32 -0.20
CA TYR A 34 -16.58 -0.50 -1.65
C TYR A 34 -17.76 -1.39 -2.05
N SER A 35 -18.15 -1.32 -3.33
CA SER A 35 -19.24 -2.13 -3.86
C SER A 35 -18.85 -3.61 -3.96
N LEU A 36 -19.85 -4.50 -3.94
CA LEU A 36 -19.64 -5.94 -4.16
C LEU A 36 -18.94 -6.22 -5.50
N PHE A 37 -19.36 -5.52 -6.56
CA PHE A 37 -18.73 -5.63 -7.88
C PHE A 37 -17.23 -5.29 -7.85
N LEU A 38 -16.84 -4.24 -7.11
CA LEU A 38 -15.42 -3.89 -6.99
C LEU A 38 -14.66 -4.95 -6.19
N SER A 39 -15.27 -5.52 -5.14
CA SER A 39 -14.68 -6.64 -4.38
C SER A 39 -14.36 -7.82 -5.28
N GLU A 40 -15.38 -8.31 -6.00
CA GLU A 40 -15.26 -9.48 -6.87
C GLU A 40 -14.23 -9.24 -7.99
N THR A 41 -14.22 -8.03 -8.53
CA THR A 41 -13.24 -7.63 -9.54
C THR A 41 -11.82 -7.68 -8.98
N LEU A 42 -11.58 -7.15 -7.78
CA LEU A 42 -10.27 -7.16 -7.16
C LEU A 42 -9.81 -8.58 -6.80
N ASP A 43 -10.70 -9.39 -6.24
CA ASP A 43 -10.41 -10.78 -5.85
C ASP A 43 -9.95 -11.62 -7.05
N TYR A 44 -10.55 -11.41 -8.23
CA TYR A 44 -10.15 -12.09 -9.45
C TYR A 44 -8.85 -11.53 -10.07
N ASN A 45 -8.72 -10.20 -10.12
CA ASN A 45 -7.66 -9.56 -10.91
C ASN A 45 -6.33 -9.38 -10.17
N ILE A 46 -6.33 -9.24 -8.84
CA ILE A 46 -5.11 -9.05 -8.05
C ILE A 46 -4.15 -10.25 -8.20
N PRO A 47 -4.59 -11.51 -8.01
CA PRO A 47 -3.70 -12.66 -8.17
C PRO A 47 -3.12 -12.77 -9.59
N LEU A 48 -3.94 -12.48 -10.61
CA LEU A 48 -3.52 -12.49 -12.00
C LEU A 48 -2.47 -11.40 -12.29
N ALA A 49 -2.68 -10.18 -11.79
CA ALA A 49 -1.73 -9.09 -11.95
C ALA A 49 -0.38 -9.39 -11.27
N LEU A 50 -0.40 -10.02 -10.10
CA LEU A 50 0.82 -10.47 -9.42
C LEU A 50 1.56 -11.56 -10.21
N ALA A 51 0.83 -12.54 -10.75
CA ALA A 51 1.40 -13.60 -11.59
C ALA A 51 2.04 -13.02 -12.87
N ILE A 52 1.34 -12.13 -13.57
CA ILE A 52 1.84 -11.48 -14.80
C ILE A 52 3.10 -10.63 -14.51
N ASN A 53 3.09 -9.84 -13.44
CA ASN A 53 4.27 -9.08 -13.03
C ASN A 53 5.45 -10.01 -12.68
N SER A 54 5.18 -11.19 -12.10
CA SER A 54 6.24 -12.18 -11.84
C SER A 54 6.79 -12.82 -13.10
N GLU A 55 5.97 -13.04 -14.14
CA GLU A 55 6.43 -13.57 -15.43
C GLU A 55 7.29 -12.55 -16.18
N LYS A 56 6.91 -11.27 -16.15
CA LYS A 56 7.73 -10.21 -16.75
C LYS A 56 9.10 -10.10 -16.09
N SER A 57 9.17 -10.24 -14.76
CA SER A 57 10.44 -10.24 -14.02
C SER A 57 11.28 -11.52 -14.18
N ARG A 58 10.73 -12.61 -14.71
CA ARG A 58 11.48 -13.85 -15.00
C ARG A 58 12.03 -13.92 -16.43
N SER A 59 11.56 -13.04 -17.32
CA SER A 59 11.94 -13.02 -18.73
C SER A 59 13.05 -12.01 -19.06
N GLU A 60 13.62 -11.34 -18.04
CA GLU A 60 14.80 -10.46 -18.08
C GLU A 60 15.95 -11.10 -17.30
#